data_AF-A0A2Z6A5C5-F1
#
_entry.id   AF-A0A2Z6A5C5-F1
#
_cell.length_a   1.000
_cell.length_b   1.000
_cell.length_c   1.000
_cell.angle_alpha   90.00
_cell.angle_beta   90.00
_cell.angle_gamma   90.00
#
_symmetry.space_group_name_H-M   'P 1'
#
loop_
_entity.id
_entity.type
_entity.pdbx_description
1 polymer ?
#
loop_
_entity_poly.entity_id
_entity_poly.type
_entity_poly.pdbx_seq_one_letter_code
_entity_poly.pdbx_strand_id
1 'polypeptide(L)'
;VVHLWVEGVWELILGALLAFVLIKVTGVDREVIEKWLYVIITLALVSGIIGTGHHYFWIGAPEYWQWWGSVFSALEPLPFFAMTIFAFNMVNRGRREHPNKAAVLWALGTGVMAFLG
;
A
#
# COMPACT_ATOMS: atom_id res chain seq x y z
N VAL A 1 15.09 11.46 -2.37
CA VAL A 1 15.17 10.87 -1.03
C VAL A 1 13.81 10.94 -0.35
N VAL A 2 13.25 12.11 -0.03
CA VAL A 2 11.97 12.19 0.71
C VAL A 2 10.84 11.33 0.11
N HIS A 3 10.31 11.65 -1.06
CA HIS A 3 9.16 10.93 -1.62
C HIS A 3 9.45 9.43 -1.88
N LEU A 4 10.39 9.09 -2.78
CA LEU A 4 10.61 7.67 -3.13
C LEU A 4 11.16 6.80 -2.00
N TRP A 5 12.06 7.32 -1.15
CA TRP A 5 12.63 6.52 -0.06
C TRP A 5 11.72 6.52 1.17
N VAL A 6 11.17 7.67 1.58
CA VAL A 6 10.33 7.73 2.78
C VAL A 6 8.92 7.23 2.50
N GLU A 7 8.30 7.61 1.38
CA GLU A 7 6.94 7.18 1.06
C GLU A 7 6.97 5.84 0.31
N GLY A 8 7.65 5.78 -0.83
CA GLY A 8 7.65 4.59 -1.69
C GLY A 8 8.25 3.33 -1.04
N VAL A 9 9.48 3.39 -0.51
CA VAL A 9 10.13 2.19 0.06
C VAL A 9 9.45 1.72 1.34
N TRP A 10 9.04 2.62 2.24
CA TRP A 10 8.35 2.21 3.47
C TRP A 10 6.96 1.64 3.20
N GLU A 11 6.25 2.11 2.17
CA GLU A 11 4.99 1.50 1.73
C GLU A 11 5.19 0.05 1.29
N LEU A 12 6.23 -0.24 0.51
CA LEU A 12 6.55 -1.61 0.08
C LEU A 12 6.90 -2.52 1.26
N ILE A 13 7.68 -2.00 2.22
CA ILE A 13 8.02 -2.73 3.45
C ILE A 13 6.75 -3.00 4.27
N LEU A 14 5.88 -2.00 4.43
CA LEU A 14 4.60 -2.14 5.13
C LEU A 14 3.73 -3.21 4.45
N GLY A 15 3.63 -3.19 3.12
CA GLY A 15 2.89 -4.19 2.35
C GLY A 15 3.41 -5.61 2.58
N ALA A 16 4.73 -5.78 2.55
CA ALA A 16 5.36 -7.07 2.81
C ALA A 16 5.11 -7.56 4.25
N LEU A 17 5.23 -6.68 5.25
CA LEU A 17 4.95 -7.00 6.66
C LEU A 17 3.48 -7.32 6.89
N LEU A 18 2.57 -6.54 6.30
CA LEU A 18 1.13 -6.77 6.37
C LEU A 18 0.76 -8.12 5.76
N ALA A 19 1.26 -8.42 4.56
CA ALA A 19 1.06 -9.71 3.90
C ALA A 19 1.60 -10.87 4.75
N PHE A 20 2.80 -10.72 5.33
CA PHE A 20 3.36 -11.72 6.25
C PHE A 20 2.45 -11.96 7.46
N VAL A 21 1.98 -10.91 8.12
CA VAL A 21 1.07 -11.02 9.27
C VAL A 21 -0.21 -11.74 8.85
N LEU A 22 -0.82 -11.33 7.73
CA LEU A 22 -2.05 -11.94 7.23
C LEU A 22 -1.88 -13.43 6.91
N ILE A 23 -0.76 -13.85 6.32
CA ILE A 23 -0.45 -15.27 6.10
C ILE A 23 -0.44 -16.03 7.43
N LYS A 24 0.15 -15.45 8.48
CA LYS A 24 0.29 -16.12 9.78
C LYS A 24 -1.00 -16.18 10.57
N VAL A 25 -1.84 -15.15 10.51
CA VAL A 25 -3.02 -15.02 11.39
C VAL A 25 -4.32 -15.52 10.78
N THR A 26 -4.48 -15.46 9.46
CA THR A 26 -5.77 -15.75 8.82
C THR A 26 -5.92 -17.22 8.40
N GLY A 27 -4.81 -17.90 8.06
CA GLY A 27 -4.84 -19.23 7.45
C GLY A 27 -5.36 -19.23 5.99
N VAL A 28 -5.43 -18.06 5.35
CA VAL A 28 -5.68 -17.95 3.90
C VAL A 28 -4.46 -18.44 3.13
N ASP A 29 -4.69 -19.09 2.00
CA ASP A 29 -3.62 -19.62 1.13
C ASP A 29 -2.65 -18.51 0.71
N ARG A 30 -1.35 -18.78 0.88
CA ARG A 30 -0.26 -17.84 0.58
C ARG A 30 -0.35 -17.27 -0.83
N GLU A 31 -0.71 -18.10 -1.81
CA GLU A 31 -0.85 -17.69 -3.20
C GLU A 31 -1.85 -16.54 -3.37
N VAL A 32 -2.96 -16.53 -2.62
CA VAL A 32 -3.96 -15.46 -2.68
C VAL A 32 -3.37 -14.17 -2.13
N ILE A 33 -2.71 -14.25 -0.98
CA ILE A 33 -2.10 -13.09 -0.32
C ILE A 33 -0.98 -12.50 -1.17
N GLU A 34 -0.13 -13.32 -1.75
CA GLU A 34 0.97 -12.85 -2.61
C GLU A 34 0.45 -12.18 -3.89
N LYS A 35 -0.63 -12.70 -4.51
CA LYS A 35 -1.26 -12.03 -5.65
C LYS A 35 -1.80 -10.65 -5.30
N TRP A 36 -2.45 -10.51 -4.14
CA TRP A 36 -2.87 -9.19 -3.63
C TRP A 36 -1.66 -8.27 -3.43
N LEU A 37 -0.60 -8.77 -2.78
CA LEU A 37 0.62 -8.01 -2.54
C LEU A 37 1.24 -7.53 -3.85
N TYR A 38 1.33 -8.37 -4.88
CA TYR A 38 1.88 -7.97 -6.18
C TYR A 38 1.06 -6.86 -6.84
N VAL A 39 -0.27 -6.95 -6.79
CA VAL A 39 -1.14 -5.88 -7.32
C VAL A 39 -0.89 -4.56 -6.58
N ILE A 40 -0.84 -4.59 -5.25
CA ILE A 40 -0.59 -3.38 -4.43
C ILE A 40 0.78 -2.79 -4.72
N ILE A 41 1.83 -3.61 -4.78
CA ILE A 41 3.20 -3.18 -5.11
C ILE A 41 3.25 -2.56 -6.51
N THR A 42 2.58 -3.15 -7.50
CA THR A 42 2.52 -2.59 -8.84
C THR A 42 1.82 -1.23 -8.85
N LEU A 43 0.69 -1.10 -8.15
CA LEU A 43 -0.01 0.19 -8.02
C LEU A 43 0.90 1.25 -7.40
N ALA A 44 1.51 0.94 -6.25
CA ALA A 44 2.41 1.85 -5.53
C ALA A 44 3.60 2.30 -6.37
N LEU A 45 4.27 1.38 -7.06
CA LEU A 45 5.43 1.71 -7.89
C LEU A 45 5.04 2.53 -9.12
N VAL A 46 3.96 2.15 -9.81
CA VAL A 46 3.52 2.86 -11.02
C VAL A 46 3.06 4.28 -10.69
N SER A 47 2.26 4.45 -9.63
CA SER A 47 1.81 5.78 -9.19
C SER A 47 2.95 6.59 -8.59
N GLY A 48 3.68 6.08 -7.59
CA GLY A 48 4.65 6.87 -6.83
C GLY A 48 5.93 7.24 -7.59
N ILE A 49 6.41 6.39 -8.51
CA ILE A 49 7.63 6.71 -9.28
C ILE A 49 7.42 7.96 -10.14
N ILE A 50 6.32 8.02 -10.88
CA ILE A 50 6.01 9.16 -11.75
C ILE A 50 5.35 10.28 -10.95
N GLY A 51 4.56 9.93 -9.93
CA GLY A 51 3.86 10.83 -9.03
C GLY A 51 4.78 11.71 -8.18
N THR A 52 6.04 11.29 -7.98
CA THR A 52 7.13 12.15 -7.49
C THR A 52 7.18 13.51 -8.21
N GLY A 53 6.76 13.54 -9.47
CA GLY A 53 6.62 14.75 -10.30
C GLY A 53 5.80 15.87 -9.68
N HIS A 54 4.90 15.59 -8.73
CA HIS A 54 4.12 16.63 -8.06
C HIS A 54 4.96 17.58 -7.18
N HIS A 55 6.16 17.17 -6.79
CA HIS A 55 7.12 18.05 -6.12
C HIS A 55 7.81 19.02 -7.09
N TYR A 56 7.66 18.82 -8.40
CA TYR A 56 8.33 19.60 -9.43
C TYR A 56 7.49 20.75 -9.98
N PHE A 57 6.22 20.85 -9.59
CA PHE A 57 5.26 21.81 -10.17
C PHE A 57 5.74 23.26 -10.15
N TRP A 58 6.49 23.67 -9.12
CA TRP A 58 6.81 25.08 -8.86
C TRP A 58 8.29 25.35 -8.57
N ILE A 59 9.18 24.40 -8.87
CA ILE A 59 10.63 24.54 -8.65
C ILE A 59 11.41 24.93 -9.90
N GLY A 60 10.71 25.29 -10.99
CA GLY A 60 11.32 25.64 -12.28
C GLY A 60 11.64 24.43 -13.18
N ALA A 61 11.07 23.25 -12.90
CA ALA A 61 11.16 22.09 -13.78
C ALA A 61 10.29 22.26 -15.05
N PRO A 62 10.52 21.49 -16.13
CA PRO A 62 9.70 21.56 -17.34
C PRO A 62 8.21 21.36 -17.10
N GLU A 63 7.38 22.10 -17.85
CA GLU A 63 5.92 22.19 -17.67
C GLU A 63 5.18 20.85 -17.80
N TYR A 64 5.74 19.88 -18.54
CA TYR A 64 5.14 18.55 -18.68
C TYR A 64 5.00 17.83 -17.33
N TRP A 65 5.78 18.19 -16.33
CA TRP A 65 5.66 17.62 -14.99
C TRP A 65 4.35 17.98 -14.30
N GLN A 66 3.71 19.11 -14.66
CA GLN A 66 2.37 19.40 -14.15
C GLN A 66 1.39 18.30 -14.58
N TRP A 67 1.42 17.89 -15.84
CA TRP A 67 0.56 16.81 -16.34
C TRP A 67 0.90 15.45 -15.73
N TRP A 68 2.17 15.04 -15.81
CA TRP A 68 2.58 13.72 -15.30
C TRP A 68 2.45 13.60 -13.79
N GLY A 69 2.91 14.63 -13.05
CA GLY A 69 2.80 14.68 -11.61
C GLY A 69 1.35 14.66 -11.16
N SER A 70 0.46 15.46 -11.75
CA SER A 70 -0.96 15.50 -11.35
C SER A 70 -1.68 14.18 -11.61
N VAL A 71 -1.46 13.54 -12.77
CA VAL A 71 -2.14 12.27 -13.09
C VAL A 71 -1.69 11.15 -12.15
N PHE A 72 -0.38 11.00 -11.95
CA PHE A 72 0.15 9.85 -11.19
C PHE A 72 0.04 10.05 -9.68
N SER A 73 0.20 11.27 -9.16
CA SER A 73 -0.01 11.51 -7.72
C SER A 73 -1.48 11.39 -7.32
N ALA A 74 -2.42 11.71 -8.22
CA ALA A 74 -3.84 11.44 -7.98
C ALA A 74 -4.18 9.94 -7.88
N LEU A 75 -3.32 9.06 -8.40
CA LEU A 75 -3.47 7.60 -8.30
C LEU A 75 -2.80 7.02 -7.05
N GLU A 76 -1.91 7.75 -6.37
CA GLU A 76 -1.21 7.27 -5.17
C GLU A 76 -2.10 6.86 -3.99
N PRO A 77 -3.34 7.36 -3.82
CA PRO A 77 -4.25 6.82 -2.80
C PRO A 77 -4.77 5.40 -3.09
N LEU A 78 -4.71 4.93 -4.33
CA LEU A 78 -5.23 3.61 -4.73
C LEU A 78 -4.55 2.41 -4.05
N PRO A 79 -3.20 2.31 -4.00
CA PRO A 79 -2.55 1.21 -3.29
C PRO A 79 -2.92 1.17 -1.80
N PHE A 80 -3.02 2.31 -1.11
CA PHE A 80 -3.45 2.37 0.29
C PHE A 80 -4.90 1.93 0.48
N PHE A 81 -5.81 2.38 -0.39
CA PHE A 81 -7.19 1.91 -0.37
C PHE A 81 -7.28 0.40 -0.60
N ALA A 82 -6.49 -0.11 -1.55
CA ALA A 82 -6.38 -1.53 -1.83
C ALA A 82 -5.81 -2.31 -0.63
N MET A 83 -4.86 -1.76 0.12
CA MET A 83 -4.36 -2.35 1.37
C MET A 83 -5.46 -2.46 2.43
N THR A 84 -6.31 -1.43 2.58
CA THR A 84 -7.46 -1.51 3.49
C THR A 84 -8.38 -2.65 3.10
N ILE A 85 -8.79 -2.72 1.82
CA ILE A 85 -9.66 -3.80 1.33
C ILE A 85 -8.99 -5.16 1.53
N PHE A 86 -7.71 -5.28 1.19
CA PHE A 86 -6.91 -6.48 1.34
C PHE A 86 -6.91 -6.99 2.79
N ALA A 87 -6.61 -6.13 3.77
CA ALA A 87 -6.57 -6.51 5.18
C ALA A 87 -7.93 -7.04 5.67
N PHE A 88 -9.02 -6.32 5.40
CA PHE A 88 -10.37 -6.74 5.80
C PHE A 88 -10.81 -8.01 5.07
N ASN A 89 -10.53 -8.13 3.78
CA ASN A 89 -10.91 -9.30 2.98
C ASN A 89 -10.20 -10.56 3.48
N MET A 90 -8.89 -10.49 3.77
CA MET A 90 -8.13 -11.63 4.27
C MET A 90 -8.59 -12.06 5.66
N VAL A 91 -8.87 -11.12 6.56
CA VAL A 91 -9.40 -11.43 7.89
C VAL A 91 -10.79 -12.05 7.82
N ASN A 92 -11.70 -11.50 6.99
CA ASN A 92 -13.05 -12.03 6.82
C ASN A 92 -13.09 -13.42 6.16
N ARG A 93 -12.12 -13.71 5.28
CA ARG A 93 -11.94 -15.04 4.67
C ARG A 93 -11.10 -15.98 5.52
N GLY A 94 -10.67 -15.53 6.70
CA GLY A 94 -9.84 -16.30 7.61
C GLY A 94 -10.51 -17.62 7.98
N ARG A 95 -9.75 -18.71 7.90
CA ARG A 95 -10.19 -20.06 8.29
C ARG A 95 -9.68 -20.45 9.67
N ARG A 96 -8.96 -19.54 10.34
CA ARG A 96 -8.30 -19.77 11.61
C ARG A 96 -8.66 -18.67 12.59
N GLU A 97 -9.05 -19.09 13.79
CA GLU A 97 -9.05 -18.20 14.94
C GLU A 97 -7.66 -18.17 15.56
N HIS A 98 -6.93 -17.08 15.31
CA HIS A 98 -5.60 -16.89 15.89
C HIS A 98 -5.70 -16.28 17.31
N PRO A 99 -4.94 -16.78 18.31
CA PRO A 99 -5.00 -16.27 19.68
C PRO A 99 -4.42 -14.85 19.82
N ASN A 100 -3.47 -14.47 18.97
CA ASN A 100 -2.93 -13.11 18.95
C ASN A 100 -3.89 -12.14 18.23
N LYS A 101 -4.89 -11.64 18.97
CA LYS A 101 -5.87 -10.65 18.47
C LYS A 101 -5.26 -9.28 18.22
N ALA A 102 -4.19 -8.92 18.95
CA ALA A 102 -3.48 -7.66 18.75
C ALA A 102 -2.86 -7.58 17.34
N ALA A 103 -2.28 -8.68 16.84
CA ALA A 103 -1.73 -8.72 15.48
C ALA A 103 -2.82 -8.56 14.40
N VAL A 104 -4.00 -9.14 14.60
CA VAL A 104 -5.14 -8.97 13.68
C VAL A 104 -5.65 -7.53 13.71
N LEU A 105 -5.79 -6.94 14.90
CA LEU A 105 -6.20 -5.55 15.05
C LEU A 105 -5.17 -4.59 14.44
N TRP A 106 -3.88 -4.86 14.64
CA TRP A 106 -2.80 -4.10 13.99
C TRP A 106 -2.90 -4.18 12.47
N ALA A 107 -3.11 -5.37 11.90
CA ALA A 107 -3.22 -5.54 10.45
C ALA A 107 -4.41 -4.76 9.84
N LEU A 108 -5.57 -4.77 10.52
CA LEU A 108 -6.73 -3.99 10.09
C LEU A 108 -6.50 -2.48 10.28
N GLY A 109 -6.03 -2.07 11.46
CA GLY A 109 -5.82 -0.68 11.82
C GLY A 109 -4.75 -0.01 10.96
N THR A 110 -3.61 -0.68 10.72
CA THR A 110 -2.54 -0.12 9.88
C THR A 110 -2.99 0.08 8.44
N GLY A 111 -3.82 -0.81 7.90
CA GLY A 111 -4.38 -0.65 6.55
C GLY A 111 -5.35 0.52 6.44
N VAL A 112 -6.09 0.86 7.51
CA VAL A 112 -6.97 2.04 7.56
C VAL A 112 -6.15 3.32 7.72
N MET A 113 -5.22 3.35 8.69
CA MET A 113 -4.41 4.53 8.94
C MET A 113 -3.56 4.91 7.73
N ALA A 114 -2.98 3.93 7.05
CA ALA A 114 -2.19 4.18 5.84
C ALA A 114 -3.01 4.84 4.72
N PHE A 115 -4.32 4.59 4.65
CA PHE A 115 -5.20 5.22 3.66
C PHE A 115 -5.69 6.61 4.07
N LEU A 116 -5.94 6.85 5.36
CA LEU A 116 -6.49 8.13 5.83
C LEU A 116 -5.43 9.21 6.06
N GLY A 117 -4.16 8.84 6.30
CA GLY A 117 -3.10 9.75 6.70
C GLY A 117 -3.08 9.99 8.21
#